data_AF-A0A0W1A766-F1
#
_entry.id   AF-A0A0W1A766-F1
#
_cell.length_a   1.000
_cell.length_b   1.000
_cell.length_c   1.000
_cell.angle_alpha   90.00
_cell.angle_beta   90.00
_cell.angle_gamma   90.00
#
_symmetry.space_group_name_H-M   'P 1'
#
loop_
_entity.id
_entity.type
_entity.pdbx_description
1 polymer ?
#
loop_
_entity_poly.entity_id
_entity_poly.type
_entity_poly.pdbx_seq_one_letter_code
_entity_poly.pdbx_strand_id
1 'polypeptide(L)'
;MVVTGISRGIGFAIAKLFLQKGWRVFGTSTNGHKPLEHKNLHVYAMDLSDSNQIHFVAQQLPEVTLLINNAAILLEAWGETTINMDQLKHTFSVNVFGTIEFTELCFPKLKKDGQIITMSSGWGTFSSNDSAAQPHYKMSKACLNMYTMLLAERFPHITVSAFDPGWVKTDMGSDDAPTLPSETAKEIYDLVIRKKRSGCLWHRNYIREW
;
A
#
# COMPACT_ATOMS: atom_id res chain seq x y z
N MET A 1 -4.33 4.41 -12.96
CA MET A 1 -3.79 3.83 -11.72
C MET A 1 -4.13 4.76 -10.56
N VAL A 2 -4.50 4.19 -9.42
CA VAL A 2 -4.68 4.87 -8.14
C VAL A 2 -3.59 4.41 -7.19
N VAL A 3 -2.96 5.32 -6.45
CA VAL A 3 -1.97 4.99 -5.41
C VAL A 3 -2.15 5.87 -4.19
N THR A 4 -2.30 5.26 -3.01
CA THR A 4 -2.46 6.02 -1.77
C THR A 4 -1.10 6.43 -1.19
N GLY A 5 -0.99 7.66 -0.67
CA GLY A 5 0.21 8.14 0.03
C GLY A 5 1.41 8.39 -0.88
N ILE A 6 1.33 9.39 -1.75
CA ILE A 6 2.39 9.72 -2.71
C ILE A 6 3.29 10.88 -2.27
N SER A 7 3.11 11.45 -1.08
CA SER A 7 3.85 12.65 -0.65
C SER A 7 5.36 12.43 -0.57
N ARG A 8 5.81 11.20 -0.31
CA ARG A 8 7.23 10.82 -0.16
C ARG A 8 7.44 9.31 -0.31
N GLY A 9 8.69 8.87 -0.18
CA GLY A 9 9.06 7.46 -0.07
C GLY A 9 8.64 6.58 -1.26
N ILE A 10 8.19 5.36 -0.95
CA ILE A 10 7.80 4.35 -1.95
C ILE A 10 6.66 4.84 -2.84
N GLY A 11 5.59 5.39 -2.26
CA GLY A 11 4.44 5.88 -3.02
C GLY A 11 4.80 6.97 -4.03
N PHE A 12 5.68 7.90 -3.64
CA PHE A 12 6.22 8.90 -4.57
C PHE A 12 7.01 8.24 -5.72
N ALA A 13 7.90 7.30 -5.40
CA ALA A 13 8.72 6.61 -6.40
C ALA A 13 7.86 5.80 -7.38
N ILE A 14 6.80 5.13 -6.89
CA ILE A 14 5.80 4.44 -7.70
C ILE A 14 5.10 5.44 -8.62
N ALA A 15 4.54 6.52 -8.08
CA ALA A 15 3.84 7.53 -8.89
C ALA A 15 4.76 8.10 -9.98
N LYS A 16 5.98 8.49 -9.64
CA LYS A 16 6.99 9.01 -10.57
C LYS A 16 7.29 8.02 -11.69
N LEU A 17 7.57 6.76 -11.37
CA LEU A 17 7.88 5.73 -12.35
C LEU A 17 6.72 5.47 -13.30
N PHE A 18 5.51 5.31 -12.79
CA PHE A 18 4.33 5.06 -13.62
C PHE A 18 4.01 6.24 -14.54
N LEU A 19 4.16 7.48 -14.07
CA LEU A 19 4.04 8.68 -14.90
C LEU A 19 5.09 8.70 -16.04
N GLN A 20 6.34 8.37 -15.75
CA GLN A 20 7.40 8.24 -16.76
C GLN A 20 7.10 7.16 -17.80
N LYS A 21 6.35 6.11 -17.41
CA LYS A 21 5.86 5.05 -18.31
C LYS A 21 4.56 5.43 -19.03
N GLY A 22 4.13 6.69 -18.96
CA GLY A 22 2.97 7.21 -19.69
C GLY A 22 1.63 6.97 -19.01
N TRP A 23 1.60 6.42 -17.79
CA TRP A 23 0.34 6.16 -17.08
C TRP A 23 -0.33 7.46 -16.62
N ARG A 24 -1.66 7.42 -16.53
CA ARG A 24 -2.43 8.39 -15.73
C ARG A 24 -2.48 7.92 -14.28
N VAL A 25 -2.04 8.79 -13.38
CA VAL A 25 -1.90 8.49 -11.94
C VAL A 25 -2.82 9.41 -11.14
N PHE A 26 -3.64 8.79 -10.30
CA PHE A 26 -4.43 9.43 -9.25
C PHE A 26 -3.77 9.09 -7.92
N GLY A 27 -3.04 10.04 -7.36
CA GLY A 27 -2.37 9.90 -6.08
C GLY A 27 -3.20 10.48 -4.94
N THR A 28 -2.92 10.05 -3.72
CA THR A 28 -3.42 10.74 -2.53
C THR A 28 -2.29 11.15 -1.59
N SER A 29 -2.51 12.20 -0.82
CA SER A 29 -1.68 12.59 0.32
C SER A 29 -2.58 13.23 1.38
N THR A 30 -2.19 13.20 2.65
CA THR A 30 -3.06 13.66 3.76
C THR A 30 -3.53 15.11 3.60
N ASN A 31 -2.69 15.97 3.03
CA ASN A 31 -2.96 17.39 2.82
C ASN A 31 -3.08 17.79 1.33
N GLY A 32 -3.15 16.82 0.42
CA GLY A 32 -3.18 17.08 -1.02
C GLY A 32 -1.84 17.57 -1.60
N HIS A 33 -0.74 17.51 -0.83
CA HIS A 33 0.60 17.81 -1.33
C HIS A 33 0.91 17.02 -2.61
N LYS A 34 1.32 17.76 -3.63
CA LYS A 34 1.71 17.27 -4.93
C LYS A 34 3.24 17.34 -5.07
N PRO A 35 3.95 16.21 -5.03
CA PRO A 35 5.42 16.19 -4.95
C PRO A 35 6.12 16.44 -6.29
N LEU A 36 5.37 16.44 -7.41
CA LEU A 36 5.88 16.80 -8.72
C LEU A 36 4.75 17.34 -9.61
N GLU A 37 5.09 18.23 -10.54
CA GLU A 37 4.16 18.69 -11.56
C GLU A 37 4.21 17.78 -12.79
N HIS A 38 3.05 17.24 -13.18
CA HIS A 38 2.90 16.42 -14.38
C HIS A 38 1.45 16.43 -14.88
N LYS A 39 1.26 16.56 -16.20
CA LYS A 39 -0.08 16.64 -16.82
C LYS A 39 -0.98 15.42 -16.58
N ASN A 40 -0.37 14.25 -16.38
CA ASN A 40 -1.07 12.99 -16.10
C ASN A 40 -1.25 12.69 -14.61
N LEU A 41 -0.80 13.57 -13.71
CA LEU A 41 -0.91 13.40 -12.26
C LEU A 41 -2.05 14.24 -11.70
N HIS A 42 -2.97 13.57 -11.00
CA HIS A 42 -4.02 14.20 -10.20
C HIS A 42 -3.79 13.77 -8.75
N VAL A 43 -3.90 14.69 -7.79
CA VAL A 43 -3.66 14.40 -6.38
C VAL A 43 -4.87 14.84 -5.56
N TYR A 44 -5.37 13.94 -4.72
CA TYR A 44 -6.44 14.24 -3.77
C TYR A 44 -5.90 14.33 -2.34
N ALA A 45 -6.47 15.24 -1.55
CA ALA A 45 -6.29 15.23 -0.10
C ALA A 45 -7.10 14.06 0.48
N MET A 46 -6.43 13.14 1.18
CA MET A 46 -7.07 11.99 1.81
C MET A 46 -6.23 11.48 2.97
N ASP A 47 -6.76 11.63 4.17
CA ASP A 47 -6.35 10.89 5.36
C ASP A 47 -7.14 9.58 5.43
N LEU A 48 -6.44 8.44 5.52
CA LEU A 48 -7.09 7.13 5.64
C LEU A 48 -7.74 6.90 7.01
N SER A 49 -7.54 7.78 7.99
CA SER A 49 -8.30 7.77 9.23
C SER A 49 -9.64 8.53 9.15
N ASP A 50 -9.93 9.21 8.04
CA ASP A 50 -11.14 10.01 7.84
C ASP A 50 -12.05 9.42 6.74
N SER A 51 -13.10 8.73 7.18
CA SER A 51 -14.10 8.11 6.30
C SER A 51 -14.76 9.09 5.32
N ASN A 52 -15.01 10.36 5.72
CA ASN A 52 -15.62 11.33 4.82
C ASN A 52 -14.69 11.67 3.65
N GLN A 53 -13.39 11.81 3.92
CA GLN A 53 -12.38 12.04 2.87
C GLN A 53 -12.24 10.82 1.96
N ILE A 54 -12.23 9.61 2.53
CA ILE A 54 -12.19 8.35 1.77
C ILE A 54 -13.37 8.27 0.80
N HIS A 55 -14.59 8.48 1.29
CA HIS A 55 -15.80 8.47 0.50
C HIS A 55 -15.78 9.53 -0.61
N PHE A 56 -15.38 10.76 -0.27
CA PHE A 56 -15.26 11.85 -1.23
C PHE A 56 -14.31 11.48 -2.37
N VAL A 57 -13.10 11.03 -2.05
CA VAL A 57 -12.09 10.69 -3.07
C VAL A 57 -12.53 9.50 -3.91
N ALA A 58 -13.03 8.44 -3.28
CA ALA A 58 -13.52 7.26 -3.99
C ALA A 58 -14.59 7.63 -5.03
N GLN A 59 -15.49 8.58 -4.72
CA GLN A 59 -16.50 9.08 -5.66
C GLN A 59 -15.90 9.86 -6.86
N GLN A 60 -14.77 10.53 -6.70
CA GLN A 60 -14.12 11.31 -7.77
C GLN A 60 -13.25 10.46 -8.71
N LEU A 61 -12.87 9.24 -8.31
CA LEU A 61 -12.03 8.39 -9.14
C LEU A 61 -12.72 8.03 -10.47
N PRO A 62 -12.01 7.99 -11.60
CA PRO A 62 -12.54 7.36 -12.80
C PRO A 62 -12.48 5.82 -12.65
N GLU A 63 -12.71 5.12 -13.75
CA GLU A 63 -12.41 3.69 -13.85
C GLU A 63 -10.96 3.39 -13.45
N VAL A 64 -10.77 2.36 -12.62
CA VAL A 64 -9.51 1.97 -12.00
C VAL A 64 -9.01 0.68 -12.66
N THR A 65 -7.81 0.73 -13.24
CA THR A 65 -7.14 -0.46 -13.79
C THR A 65 -6.17 -1.10 -12.79
N LEU A 66 -5.66 -0.29 -11.86
CA LEU A 66 -4.68 -0.68 -10.86
C LEU A 66 -4.88 0.21 -9.64
N LEU A 67 -5.08 -0.41 -8.49
CA LEU A 67 -5.09 0.21 -7.17
C LEU A 67 -3.85 -0.25 -6.40
N ILE A 68 -3.04 0.69 -5.92
CA ILE A 68 -1.92 0.43 -5.02
C ILE A 68 -2.22 1.06 -3.66
N ASN A 69 -2.52 0.22 -2.67
CA ASN A 69 -2.66 0.63 -1.28
C ASN A 69 -1.26 0.75 -0.66
N ASN A 70 -0.68 1.95 -0.71
CA ASN A 70 0.69 2.21 -0.23
C ASN A 70 0.73 2.99 1.10
N ALA A 71 -0.23 3.89 1.34
CA ALA A 71 -0.25 4.68 2.56
C ALA A 71 -0.30 3.78 3.81
N ALA A 72 0.62 4.01 4.74
CA ALA A 72 0.70 3.33 6.02
C ALA A 72 1.50 4.18 7.00
N ILE A 73 1.33 3.87 8.29
CA ILE A 73 2.08 4.46 9.39
C ILE A 73 2.70 3.36 10.27
N LEU A 74 3.75 3.76 10.98
CA LEU A 74 4.41 3.03 12.06
C LEU A 74 4.66 4.10 13.13
N LEU A 75 4.08 3.92 14.31
CA LEU A 75 4.08 4.94 15.38
C LEU A 75 4.98 4.55 16.54
N GLU A 76 5.22 3.26 16.71
CA GLU A 76 6.08 2.71 17.75
C GLU A 76 7.51 3.21 17.59
N ALA A 77 8.22 3.40 18.70
CA ALA A 77 9.65 3.61 18.64
C ALA A 77 10.36 2.35 18.14
N TRP A 78 11.53 2.50 17.50
CA TRP A 78 12.36 1.36 17.11
C TRP A 78 12.73 0.50 18.33
N GLY A 79 12.54 -0.82 18.22
CA GLY A 79 12.71 -1.76 19.32
C GLY A 79 11.57 -1.82 20.35
N GLU A 80 10.54 -0.98 20.26
CA GLU A 80 9.43 -0.99 21.23
C GLU A 80 8.60 -2.28 21.12
N THR A 81 8.37 -2.93 22.26
CA THR A 81 7.62 -4.20 22.36
C THR A 81 6.29 -4.05 23.12
N THR A 82 6.06 -2.91 23.76
CA THR A 82 4.88 -2.67 24.61
C THR A 82 3.67 -2.28 23.78
N ILE A 83 2.49 -2.75 24.20
CA ILE A 83 1.24 -2.35 23.54
C ILE A 83 0.75 -1.01 24.11
N ASN A 84 0.94 0.06 23.35
CA ASN A 84 0.21 1.31 23.54
C ASN A 84 -1.14 1.26 22.79
N MET A 85 -2.25 1.31 23.52
CA MET A 85 -3.58 1.16 22.93
C MET A 85 -4.00 2.31 22.01
N ASP A 86 -3.53 3.53 22.24
CA ASP A 86 -3.87 4.68 21.40
C ASP A 86 -3.10 4.63 20.08
N GLN A 87 -1.81 4.31 20.13
CA GLN A 87 -1.02 4.05 18.92
C GLN A 87 -1.58 2.85 18.15
N LEU A 88 -1.95 1.76 18.84
CA LEU A 88 -2.55 0.59 18.18
C LEU A 88 -3.82 0.95 17.42
N LYS A 89 -4.75 1.67 18.06
CA LYS A 89 -6.00 2.12 17.42
C LYS A 89 -5.72 3.00 16.21
N HIS A 90 -4.76 3.93 16.32
CA HIS A 90 -4.42 4.84 15.22
C HIS A 90 -3.72 4.12 14.07
N THR A 91 -2.80 3.20 14.37
CA THR A 91 -2.19 2.31 13.37
C THR A 91 -3.26 1.50 12.64
N PHE A 92 -4.25 0.96 13.35
CA PHE A 92 -5.35 0.22 12.72
C PHE A 92 -6.32 1.11 11.93
N SER A 93 -6.61 2.33 12.39
CA SER A 93 -7.48 3.25 11.64
C SER A 93 -6.91 3.56 10.26
N VAL A 94 -5.60 3.78 10.16
CA VAL A 94 -4.93 4.06 8.88
C VAL A 94 -4.60 2.80 8.10
N ASN A 95 -3.82 1.88 8.69
CA ASN A 95 -3.26 0.75 7.96
C ASN A 95 -4.31 -0.31 7.62
N VAL A 96 -5.38 -0.44 8.41
CA VAL A 96 -6.37 -1.51 8.26
C VAL A 96 -7.70 -0.95 7.81
N PHE A 97 -8.40 -0.21 8.67
CA PHE A 97 -9.78 0.20 8.42
C PHE A 97 -9.87 1.13 7.21
N GLY A 98 -9.07 2.19 7.16
CA GLY A 98 -9.04 3.11 6.02
C GLY A 98 -8.64 2.45 4.71
N THR A 99 -7.63 1.56 4.77
CA THR A 99 -7.18 0.82 3.58
C THR A 99 -8.28 -0.10 3.04
N ILE A 100 -8.96 -0.84 3.93
CA ILE A 100 -10.08 -1.71 3.55
C ILE A 100 -11.24 -0.86 3.01
N GLU A 101 -11.67 0.18 3.73
CA GLU A 101 -12.77 1.04 3.34
C GLU A 101 -12.55 1.66 1.94
N PHE A 102 -11.37 2.26 1.71
CA PHE A 102 -11.04 2.83 0.42
C PHE A 102 -11.00 1.78 -0.70
N THR A 103 -10.44 0.59 -0.40
CA THR A 103 -10.39 -0.51 -1.37
C THR A 103 -11.78 -1.00 -1.74
N GLU A 104 -12.65 -1.22 -0.76
CA GLU A 104 -14.02 -1.70 -0.98
C GLU A 104 -14.83 -0.69 -1.81
N LEU A 105 -14.67 0.62 -1.55
CA LEU A 105 -15.32 1.69 -2.32
C LEU A 105 -14.79 1.82 -3.75
N CYS A 106 -13.60 1.29 -4.06
CA CYS A 106 -13.06 1.28 -5.41
C CYS A 106 -13.63 0.16 -6.28
N PHE A 107 -14.22 -0.91 -5.72
CA PHE A 107 -14.70 -2.07 -6.50
C PHE A 107 -15.68 -1.71 -7.62
N PRO A 108 -16.69 -0.84 -7.43
CA PRO A 108 -17.62 -0.46 -8.51
C PRO A 108 -16.93 0.19 -9.72
N LYS A 109 -15.69 0.69 -9.54
CA LYS A 109 -14.91 1.37 -10.58
C LYS A 109 -13.75 0.51 -11.09
N LEU A 110 -13.49 -0.64 -10.47
CA LEU A 110 -12.37 -1.49 -10.83
C LEU A 110 -12.70 -2.25 -12.12
N LYS A 111 -11.76 -2.27 -13.06
CA LYS A 111 -11.92 -3.06 -14.30
C LYS A 111 -12.07 -4.54 -14.00
N LYS A 112 -12.74 -5.25 -14.91
CA LYS A 112 -12.93 -6.71 -14.83
C LYS A 112 -11.62 -7.50 -14.71
N ASP A 113 -10.54 -7.01 -15.30
CA ASP A 113 -9.18 -7.56 -15.23
C ASP A 113 -8.22 -6.66 -14.45
N GLY A 114 -8.78 -5.82 -13.56
CA GLY A 114 -8.03 -4.89 -12.74
C GLY A 114 -7.07 -5.59 -11.78
N GLN A 115 -6.22 -4.78 -11.16
CA GLN A 115 -5.24 -5.26 -10.19
C GLN A 115 -5.31 -4.46 -8.89
N ILE A 116 -5.11 -5.15 -7.77
CA ILE A 116 -4.95 -4.55 -6.44
C ILE A 116 -3.61 -5.02 -5.88
N ILE A 117 -2.76 -4.08 -5.51
CA ILE A 117 -1.52 -4.35 -4.79
C ILE A 117 -1.56 -3.62 -3.45
N THR A 118 -1.45 -4.37 -2.36
CA THR A 118 -1.40 -3.82 -1.00
C THR A 118 0.02 -3.90 -0.47
N MET A 119 0.60 -2.76 -0.11
CA MET A 119 1.90 -2.68 0.55
C MET A 119 1.77 -3.25 1.96
N SER A 120 2.27 -4.48 2.12
CA SER A 120 2.34 -5.19 3.39
C SER A 120 3.76 -5.11 3.95
N SER A 121 4.23 -6.17 4.60
CA SER A 121 5.60 -6.35 5.08
C SER A 121 5.85 -7.83 5.35
N GLY A 122 7.11 -8.26 5.27
CA GLY A 122 7.53 -9.56 5.82
C GLY A 122 7.16 -9.69 7.29
N TRP A 123 7.17 -8.59 8.04
CA TRP A 123 6.73 -8.55 9.44
C TRP A 123 5.24 -8.78 9.67
N GLY A 124 4.41 -8.79 8.62
CA GLY A 124 3.03 -9.24 8.71
C GLY A 124 2.88 -10.75 8.58
N THR A 125 3.96 -11.50 8.38
CA THR A 125 3.91 -12.95 8.21
C THR A 125 4.11 -13.67 9.54
N PHE A 126 3.46 -14.82 9.69
CA PHE A 126 3.65 -15.67 10.87
C PHE A 126 4.99 -16.42 10.82
N SER A 127 5.48 -16.70 9.61
CA SER A 127 6.75 -17.39 9.37
C SER A 127 8.00 -16.54 9.66
N SER A 128 7.89 -15.19 9.76
CA SER A 128 9.02 -14.31 10.07
C SER A 128 8.79 -13.35 11.24
N ASN A 129 8.36 -13.90 12.38
CA ASN A 129 8.26 -13.19 13.66
C ASN A 129 9.48 -13.44 14.57
N ASP A 130 10.63 -12.90 14.18
CA ASP A 130 11.92 -13.05 14.86
C ASP A 130 12.15 -12.10 16.05
N SER A 131 11.21 -11.17 16.31
CA SER A 131 11.31 -10.16 17.37
C SER A 131 9.92 -9.70 17.85
N ALA A 132 9.80 -9.29 19.10
CA ALA A 132 8.56 -8.69 19.64
C ALA A 132 8.38 -7.21 19.28
N ALA A 133 9.35 -6.61 18.59
CA ALA A 133 9.34 -5.17 18.29
C ALA A 133 8.28 -4.77 17.24
N GLN A 134 7.81 -3.52 17.33
CA GLN A 134 6.79 -2.90 16.46
C GLN A 134 5.46 -3.68 16.41
N PRO A 135 4.89 -4.07 17.57
CA PRO A 135 3.77 -5.00 17.60
C PRO A 135 2.50 -4.49 16.91
N HIS A 136 2.21 -3.18 16.93
CA HIS A 136 1.01 -2.63 16.28
C HIS A 136 1.14 -2.71 14.77
N TYR A 137 2.30 -2.32 14.24
CA TYR A 137 2.60 -2.40 12.82
C TYR A 137 2.52 -3.85 12.33
N LYS A 138 3.16 -4.79 13.03
CA LYS A 138 3.12 -6.23 12.71
C LYS A 138 1.69 -6.76 12.61
N MET A 139 0.89 -6.51 13.64
CA MET A 139 -0.53 -6.92 13.65
C MET A 139 -1.32 -6.29 12.50
N SER A 140 -1.08 -5.01 12.18
CA SER A 140 -1.77 -4.34 11.06
C SER A 140 -1.43 -4.98 9.71
N LYS A 141 -0.16 -5.36 9.49
CA LYS A 141 0.28 -6.00 8.24
C LYS A 141 -0.19 -7.46 8.13
N ALA A 142 -0.27 -8.19 9.24
CA ALA A 142 -0.90 -9.50 9.28
C ALA A 142 -2.38 -9.44 8.89
N CYS A 143 -3.11 -8.40 9.35
CA CYS A 143 -4.50 -8.18 8.94
C CYS A 143 -4.61 -7.92 7.42
N LEU A 144 -3.74 -7.09 6.85
CA LEU A 144 -3.71 -6.83 5.41
C LEU A 144 -3.34 -8.06 4.57
N ASN A 145 -2.50 -8.95 5.09
CA ASN A 145 -2.20 -10.24 4.46
C ASN A 145 -3.46 -11.09 4.35
N MET A 146 -4.20 -11.27 5.45
CA MET A 146 -5.48 -11.98 5.42
C MET A 146 -6.50 -11.30 4.50
N TYR A 147 -6.60 -9.97 4.54
CA TYR A 147 -7.49 -9.22 3.66
C TYR A 147 -7.17 -9.46 2.18
N THR A 148 -5.89 -9.51 1.82
CA THR A 148 -5.42 -9.82 0.45
C THR A 148 -5.88 -11.21 0.00
N MET A 149 -5.76 -12.22 0.87
CA MET A 149 -6.22 -13.58 0.57
C MET A 149 -7.73 -13.63 0.37
N LEU A 150 -8.50 -12.98 1.25
CA LEU A 150 -9.97 -12.91 1.15
C LEU A 150 -10.41 -12.19 -0.13
N LEU A 151 -9.75 -11.11 -0.52
CA LEU A 151 -10.04 -10.40 -1.76
C LEU A 151 -9.78 -11.27 -3.00
N ALA A 152 -8.67 -12.02 -3.01
CA ALA A 152 -8.35 -12.91 -4.11
C ALA A 152 -9.42 -14.00 -4.30
N GLU A 153 -9.98 -14.52 -3.20
CA GLU A 153 -11.08 -15.51 -3.23
C GLU A 153 -12.41 -14.87 -3.65
N ARG A 154 -12.75 -13.69 -3.11
CA ARG A 154 -13.99 -12.97 -3.42
C ARG A 154 -14.04 -12.48 -4.87
N PHE A 155 -12.90 -12.15 -5.47
CA PHE A 155 -12.81 -11.51 -6.78
C PHE A 155 -11.82 -12.23 -7.71
N PRO A 156 -12.11 -13.47 -8.14
CA PRO A 156 -11.16 -14.29 -8.91
C PRO A 156 -10.84 -13.75 -10.32
N HIS A 157 -11.58 -12.75 -10.79
CA HIS A 157 -11.33 -12.06 -12.05
C HIS A 157 -10.30 -10.92 -11.94
N ILE A 158 -10.08 -10.41 -10.73
CA ILE A 158 -9.11 -9.38 -10.40
C ILE A 158 -7.81 -10.04 -9.91
N THR A 159 -6.67 -9.47 -10.27
CA THR A 159 -5.39 -9.92 -9.69
C THR A 159 -5.13 -9.17 -8.40
N VAL A 160 -5.08 -9.88 -7.28
CA VAL A 160 -4.86 -9.29 -5.95
C VAL A 160 -3.50 -9.75 -5.43
N SER A 161 -2.71 -8.85 -4.87
CA SER A 161 -1.38 -9.16 -4.35
C SER A 161 -1.06 -8.33 -3.12
N ALA A 162 -0.38 -8.95 -2.16
CA ALA A 162 0.34 -8.23 -1.12
C ALA A 162 1.79 -8.08 -1.56
N PHE A 163 2.46 -7.02 -1.13
CA PHE A 163 3.85 -6.78 -1.46
C PHE A 163 4.66 -6.43 -0.21
N ASP A 164 5.72 -7.20 0.03
CA ASP A 164 6.72 -6.92 1.05
C ASP A 164 7.90 -6.15 0.41
N PRO A 165 8.03 -4.85 0.68
CA PRO A 165 9.12 -4.06 0.12
C PRO A 165 10.48 -4.34 0.75
N GLY A 166 10.53 -5.15 1.81
CA GLY A 166 11.71 -5.29 2.65
C GLY A 166 12.04 -3.98 3.35
N TRP A 167 13.32 -3.80 3.69
CA TRP A 167 13.80 -2.62 4.38
C TRP A 167 14.23 -1.54 3.37
N VAL A 168 13.45 -0.44 3.30
CA VAL A 168 13.58 0.61 2.27
C VAL A 168 13.89 1.96 2.88
N LYS A 169 14.85 2.67 2.28
CA LYS A 169 15.35 4.00 2.68
C LYS A 169 14.27 5.07 2.53
N THR A 170 13.50 5.22 3.60
CA THR A 170 12.37 6.15 3.76
C THR A 170 12.37 6.61 5.20
N ASP A 171 11.60 7.63 5.55
CA ASP A 171 11.55 8.08 6.95
C ASP A 171 11.01 6.97 7.89
N MET A 172 10.22 6.02 7.38
CA MET A 172 9.79 4.82 8.12
C MET A 172 10.88 3.76 8.23
N GLY A 173 11.80 3.68 7.26
CA GLY A 173 12.85 2.67 7.21
C GLY A 173 14.23 3.15 7.65
N SER A 174 14.42 4.42 8.03
CA SER A 174 15.73 5.03 8.32
C SER A 174 16.68 5.09 7.11
N ASP A 175 17.79 5.82 7.30
CA ASP A 175 18.83 6.01 6.29
C ASP A 175 19.74 4.79 6.09
N ASP A 176 19.69 3.82 7.01
CA ASP A 176 20.51 2.61 7.00
C ASP A 176 19.92 1.50 6.11
N ALA A 177 18.66 1.66 5.67
CA ALA A 177 18.00 0.69 4.85
C ALA A 177 18.73 0.49 3.49
N PRO A 178 18.93 -0.76 3.05
CA PRO A 178 19.75 -1.08 1.89
C PRO A 178 19.05 -0.82 0.55
N THR A 179 17.72 -0.72 0.55
CA THR A 179 16.92 -0.65 -0.68
C THR A 179 16.43 0.77 -0.91
N LEU A 180 16.58 1.29 -2.12
CA LEU A 180 16.05 2.60 -2.48
C LEU A 180 14.55 2.51 -2.84
N PRO A 181 13.74 3.54 -2.55
CA PRO A 181 12.34 3.58 -2.97
C PRO A 181 12.12 3.35 -4.48
N SER A 182 13.07 3.80 -5.31
CA SER A 182 13.03 3.59 -6.77
C SER A 182 13.19 2.14 -7.18
N GLU A 183 13.94 1.34 -6.42
CA GLU A 183 14.10 -0.10 -6.66
C GLU A 183 12.80 -0.83 -6.35
N THR A 184 12.19 -0.53 -5.20
CA THR A 184 10.86 -1.01 -4.84
C THR A 184 9.81 -0.65 -5.90
N ALA A 185 9.82 0.60 -6.38
CA ALA A 185 8.90 1.03 -7.44
C ALA A 185 9.08 0.22 -8.74
N LYS A 186 10.33 -0.12 -9.09
CA LYS A 186 10.62 -0.98 -10.25
C LYS A 186 10.08 -2.39 -10.05
N GLU A 187 10.23 -2.98 -8.87
CA GLU A 187 9.67 -4.30 -8.57
C GLU A 187 8.14 -4.32 -8.66
N ILE A 188 7.49 -3.27 -8.14
CA ILE A 188 6.03 -3.10 -8.27
C ILE A 188 5.63 -2.97 -9.74
N TYR A 189 6.37 -2.20 -10.54
CA TYR A 189 6.10 -2.08 -11.96
C TYR A 189 6.25 -3.43 -12.68
N ASP A 190 7.30 -4.19 -12.37
CA ASP A 190 7.51 -5.54 -12.91
C ASP A 190 6.38 -6.51 -12.48
N LEU A 191 5.87 -6.37 -11.25
CA LEU A 191 4.72 -7.13 -10.76
C LEU A 191 3.44 -6.81 -11.54
N VAL A 192 3.22 -5.53 -11.89
CA VAL A 192 2.03 -5.11 -12.64
C VAL A 192 2.03 -5.59 -14.08
N ILE A 193 3.19 -5.58 -14.75
CA ILE A 193 3.29 -5.95 -16.18
C ILE A 193 3.38 -7.47 -16.39
N ARG A 194 3.86 -8.23 -15.40
CA ARG A 194 3.89 -9.69 -15.46
C ARG A 194 2.63 -10.20 -14.79
N LYS A 195 1.68 -10.77 -15.53
CA LYS A 195 0.41 -11.28 -14.96
C LYS A 195 0.70 -12.44 -13.99
N LYS A 196 0.87 -12.13 -12.69
CA LYS A 196 1.27 -13.10 -11.66
C LYS A 196 0.07 -13.74 -10.96
N ARG A 197 0.35 -14.77 -10.16
CA ARG A 197 -0.64 -15.48 -9.33
C ARG A 197 -1.31 -14.52 -8.34
N SER A 198 -2.64 -14.56 -8.28
CA SER A 198 -3.44 -13.80 -7.31
C SER A 198 -3.33 -14.40 -5.90
N GLY A 199 -3.58 -13.60 -4.86
CA GLY A 199 -3.61 -14.04 -3.46
C GLY A 199 -2.24 -14.47 -2.94
N CYS A 200 -1.16 -13.78 -3.35
CA CYS A 200 0.21 -14.06 -2.93
C CYS A 200 0.85 -12.83 -2.27
N LEU A 201 1.79 -13.08 -1.35
CA LEU A 201 2.72 -12.08 -0.84
C LEU A 201 3.99 -12.12 -1.69
N TRP A 202 4.31 -11.01 -2.35
CA TRP A 202 5.48 -10.91 -3.22
C TRP A 202 6.62 -10.16 -2.56
N HIS A 203 7.85 -10.64 -2.77
CA HIS A 203 9.08 -9.97 -2.37
C HIS A 203 10.16 -10.27 -3.42
N ARG A 204 10.80 -9.25 -4.02
CA ARG A 204 11.87 -9.44 -5.01
C ARG A 204 11.52 -10.41 -6.14
N ASN A 205 10.28 -10.34 -6.62
CA ASN A 205 9.67 -11.25 -7.60
C ASN A 205 9.38 -12.69 -7.15
N TYR A 206 9.72 -13.09 -5.93
CA TYR A 206 9.39 -14.39 -5.35
C TYR A 206 8.12 -14.32 -4.49
N ILE A 207 7.46 -15.46 -4.31
CA ILE A 207 6.38 -15.61 -3.35
C ILE A 207 7.02 -15.83 -1.98
N ARG A 208 6.66 -14.98 -1.01
CA ARG A 208 6.96 -15.17 0.41
C ARG A 208 5.81 -15.95 1.04
N GLU A 209 6.12 -16.86 1.95
CA GLU A 209 5.10 -17.52 2.76
C GLU A 209 4.38 -16.53 3.68
N TRP A 210 3.13 -16.85 4.01
CA TRP A 210 2.32 -16.03 4.92
C TRP A 210 2.77 -16.13 6.38
#